data_AF-A0A502DYC0-F1
#
_entry.id   AF-A0A502DYC0-F1
#
_cell.length_a   1.000
_cell.length_b   1.000
_cell.length_c   1.000
_cell.angle_alpha   90.00
_cell.angle_beta   90.00
_cell.angle_gamma   90.00
#
_symmetry.space_group_name_H-M   'P 1'
#
loop_
_entity.id
_entity.type
_entity.pdbx_description
1 polymer ?
#
loop_
_entity_poly.entity_id
_entity_poly.type
_entity_poly.pdbx_seq_one_letter_code
_entity_poly.pdbx_strand_id
1 'polypeptide(L)'
;MASTQQTRVELKAAAAAVVRERLRQSLPLTVERLNHRQADQIDDSDIEAYVGLNWLEWHGGGLRLTITGRNVCAQLSTATAATV
;
A
#
# COMPACT_ATOMS: atom_id res chain seq x y z
N MET A 1 -28.76 2.29 21.05
CA MET A 1 -27.38 2.83 20.96
C MET A 1 -26.41 1.96 20.13
N ALA A 2 -26.86 0.90 19.43
CA ALA A 2 -26.01 0.10 18.54
C ALA A 2 -25.90 0.65 17.10
N SER A 3 -26.94 1.35 16.62
CA SER A 3 -27.04 1.82 15.22
C SER A 3 -25.98 2.85 14.82
N THR A 4 -25.57 3.75 15.72
CA THR A 4 -24.57 4.78 15.43
C THR A 4 -23.13 4.26 15.42
N GLN A 5 -22.86 3.16 16.11
CA GLN A 5 -21.52 2.54 16.11
C GLN A 5 -21.27 1.78 14.81
N GLN A 6 -22.28 1.09 14.28
CA GLN A 6 -22.18 0.34 13.01
C GLN A 6 -21.85 1.26 11.83
N THR A 7 -22.57 2.37 11.70
CA THR A 7 -22.32 3.35 10.61
C THR A 7 -20.91 3.94 10.66
N ARG A 8 -20.36 4.20 11.86
CA ARG A 8 -19.00 4.73 12.01
C ARG A 8 -17.93 3.72 11.57
N VAL A 9 -18.15 2.43 11.86
CA VAL A 9 -17.22 1.36 11.47
C VAL A 9 -17.21 1.17 9.95
N GLU A 10 -18.38 1.18 9.31
CA GLU A 10 -18.50 1.07 7.85
C GLU A 10 -17.84 2.24 7.11
N LEU A 11 -18.05 3.47 7.58
CA LEU A 11 -17.41 4.66 7.01
C LEU A 11 -15.87 4.60 7.16
N LYS A 12 -15.38 4.14 8.31
CA LYS A 12 -13.94 3.97 8.54
C LYS A 12 -13.36 2.88 7.64
N ALA A 13 -14.08 1.78 7.44
CA ALA A 13 -13.65 0.70 6.55
C ALA A 13 -13.62 1.15 5.07
N ALA A 14 -14.62 1.91 4.63
CA ALA A 14 -14.66 2.48 3.29
C ALA A 14 -13.49 3.46 3.06
N ALA A 15 -13.22 4.34 4.03
CA ALA A 15 -12.07 5.24 3.97
C ALA A 15 -10.74 4.48 3.92
N ALA A 16 -10.59 3.41 4.72
CA ALA A 16 -9.42 2.55 4.68
C ALA A 16 -9.24 1.84 3.32
N ALA A 17 -10.34 1.43 2.69
CA ALA A 17 -10.31 0.84 1.35
C ALA A 17 -9.84 1.84 0.29
N VAL A 18 -10.30 3.10 0.35
CA VAL A 18 -9.85 4.18 -0.55
C VAL A 18 -8.36 4.45 -0.39
N VAL A 19 -7.88 4.58 0.85
CA VAL A 19 -6.44 4.78 1.13
C VAL A 19 -5.63 3.59 0.63
N ARG A 20 -6.09 2.36 0.89
CA ARG A 20 -5.42 1.15 0.41
C ARG A 20 -5.32 1.12 -1.11
N GLU A 21 -6.36 1.52 -1.84
CA GLU A 21 -6.30 1.54 -3.31
C GLU A 21 -5.34 2.61 -3.83
N ARG A 22 -5.32 3.81 -3.23
CA ARG A 22 -4.31 4.84 -3.55
C ARG A 22 -2.89 4.31 -3.34
N LEU A 23 -2.65 3.65 -2.21
CA LEU A 23 -1.36 3.02 -1.89
C LEU A 23 -1.04 1.91 -2.90
N ARG A 24 -2.03 1.11 -3.30
CA ARG A 24 -1.88 0.04 -4.29
C ARG A 24 -1.37 0.60 -5.60
N GLN A 25 -2.03 1.64 -6.12
CA GLN A 25 -1.68 2.28 -7.39
C GLN A 25 -0.29 2.93 -7.37
N SER A 26 0.13 3.46 -6.22
CA SER A 26 1.45 4.08 -6.03
C SER A 26 2.57 3.10 -5.66
N LEU A 27 2.25 1.85 -5.32
CA LEU A 27 3.23 0.84 -4.89
C LEU A 27 4.31 0.55 -5.96
N PRO A 28 4.00 0.39 -7.27
CA PRO A 28 5.04 0.13 -8.26
C PRO A 28 6.09 1.25 -8.35
N LEU A 29 5.64 2.51 -8.33
CA LEU A 29 6.54 3.67 -8.32
C LEU A 29 7.39 3.72 -7.05
N THR A 30 6.80 3.38 -5.91
CA THR A 30 7.50 3.28 -4.62
C THR A 30 8.59 2.20 -4.69
N VAL A 31 8.31 1.04 -5.30
CA VAL A 31 9.28 -0.04 -5.49
C VAL A 31 10.45 0.38 -6.39
N GLU A 32 10.16 1.09 -7.49
CA GLU A 32 11.21 1.66 -8.35
C GLU A 32 12.12 2.62 -7.55
N ARG A 33 11.54 3.50 -6.73
CA ARG A 33 12.33 4.39 -5.85
C ARG A 33 13.19 3.62 -4.86
N LEU A 34 12.67 2.55 -4.24
CA LEU A 34 13.46 1.68 -3.35
C LEU A 34 14.62 1.01 -4.08
N ASN A 35 14.40 0.52 -5.30
CA ASN A 35 15.46 -0.08 -6.15
C ASN A 35 16.56 0.94 -6.48
N HIS A 36 16.20 2.20 -6.70
CA HIS A 36 17.13 3.30 -6.95
C HIS A 36 17.75 3.91 -5.68
N ARG A 37 17.50 3.34 -4.49
CA ARG A 37 17.93 3.89 -3.19
C ARG A 37 17.41 5.31 -2.94
N GLN A 38 16.24 5.64 -3.47
CA GLN A 38 15.56 6.93 -3.32
C GLN A 38 14.39 6.81 -2.33
N ALA A 39 14.62 6.11 -1.21
CA ALA A 39 13.61 5.97 -0.17
C ALA A 39 13.19 7.33 0.42
N ASP A 40 14.13 8.28 0.47
CA ASP A 40 13.92 9.65 0.96
C ASP A 40 12.89 10.46 0.14
N GLN A 41 12.50 9.98 -1.05
CA GLN A 41 11.46 10.62 -1.88
C GLN A 41 10.06 10.09 -1.58
N ILE A 42 9.94 9.07 -0.74
CA ILE A 42 8.66 8.50 -0.32
C ILE A 42 8.27 9.20 0.98
N ASP A 43 7.02 9.65 1.08
CA ASP A 43 6.53 10.28 2.30
C ASP A 43 6.54 9.28 3.47
N ASP A 44 6.96 9.73 4.65
CA ASP A 44 7.03 8.86 5.84
C ASP A 44 5.66 8.24 6.18
N SER A 45 4.56 8.97 5.96
CA SER A 45 3.20 8.46 6.17
C SER A 45 2.86 7.33 5.20
N ASP A 46 3.34 7.41 3.95
CA ASP A 46 3.16 6.36 2.96
C ASP A 46 4.00 5.12 3.34
N ILE A 47 5.25 5.31 3.81
CA ILE A 47 6.11 4.22 4.31
C ILE A 47 5.43 3.50 5.48
N GLU A 48 4.96 4.23 6.49
CA GLU A 48 4.28 3.65 7.65
C GLU A 48 3.02 2.89 7.23
N ALA A 49 2.24 3.43 6.29
CA ALA A 49 1.06 2.76 5.77
C ALA A 49 1.41 1.47 5.01
N TYR A 50 2.47 1.49 4.20
CA TYR A 50 2.95 0.30 3.50
C TYR A 50 3.46 -0.80 4.46
N VAL A 51 4.15 -0.42 5.52
CA VAL A 51 4.59 -1.35 6.57
C VAL A 51 3.40 -1.88 7.36
N GLY A 52 2.44 -1.03 7.71
CA GLY A 52 1.20 -1.43 8.38
C GLY A 52 0.33 -2.39 7.55
N LEU A 53 0.38 -2.29 6.22
CA LEU A 53 -0.27 -3.21 5.28
C LEU A 53 0.54 -4.50 5.01
N ASN A 54 1.72 -4.65 5.62
CA ASN A 54 2.67 -5.73 5.38
C ASN A 54 3.13 -5.83 3.92
N TRP A 55 3.15 -4.72 3.19
CA TRP A 55 3.63 -4.65 1.80
C TRP A 55 5.11 -4.33 1.73
N LEU A 56 5.59 -3.50 2.66
CA LEU A 56 7.00 -3.26 2.91
C LEU A 56 7.36 -3.72 4.32
N GLU A 57 8.63 -4.00 4.53
CA GLU A 57 9.17 -4.33 5.85
C GLU A 57 10.52 -3.64 6.06
N TRP A 58 10.80 -3.31 7.32
CA TRP A 58 12.12 -2.85 7.72
C TRP A 58 13.06 -4.05 7.87
N HIS A 59 14.16 -4.04 7.14
CA HIS A 59 15.16 -5.10 7.17
C HIS A 59 16.57 -4.49 7.24
N GLY A 60 17.23 -4.63 8.39
CA GLY A 60 18.64 -4.23 8.56
C GLY A 60 18.92 -2.75 8.29
N GLY A 61 17.96 -1.86 8.57
CA GLY A 61 18.09 -0.41 8.35
C GLY A 61 17.63 0.08 6.97
N GLY A 62 17.11 -0.80 6.11
CA GLY A 62 16.50 -0.43 4.83
C GLY A 62 15.07 -0.94 4.70
N LEU A 63 14.32 -0.37 3.77
CA LEU A 63 13.00 -0.86 3.37
C LEU A 63 13.13 -1.94 2.31
N ARG A 64 12.41 -3.05 2.52
CA ARG A 64 12.36 -4.17 1.59
C ARG A 64 10.92 -4.51 1.22
N LEU A 65 10.75 -4.95 -0.02
CA LEU A 65 9.46 -5.42 -0.53
C LEU A 65 9.17 -6.84 -0.02
N THR A 66 8.01 -7.02 0.63
CA THR A 66 7.57 -8.32 1.13
C THR A 66 6.99 -9.20 0.02
N ILE A 67 6.67 -10.45 0.35
CA ILE A 67 5.92 -11.35 -0.56
C ILE A 67 4.56 -10.75 -0.90
N THR A 68 3.86 -10.18 0.09
CA THR A 68 2.55 -9.54 -0.10
C THR A 68 2.66 -8.35 -1.05
N GLY A 69 3.63 -7.46 -0.84
CA GLY A 69 3.85 -6.30 -1.70
C GLY A 69 4.15 -6.69 -3.15
N ARG A 70 4.98 -7.71 -3.37
CA ARG A 70 5.24 -8.25 -4.71
C ARG A 70 3.99 -8.77 -5.40
N ASN A 71 3.15 -9.51 -4.67
CA ASN A 71 1.90 -10.04 -5.23
C ASN A 71 0.94 -8.91 -5.62
N VAL A 72 0.90 -7.83 -4.84
CA VAL A 72 0.11 -6.64 -5.15
C VAL A 72 0.59 -5.96 -6.44
N CYS A 73 1.91 -5.78 -6.61
CA CYS A 73 2.48 -5.27 -7.86
C CYS A 73 2.14 -6.17 -9.06
N ALA A 74 2.31 -7.49 -8.91
CA ALA A 74 1.99 -8.45 -9.97
C ALA A 74 0.51 -8.39 -10.37
N GLN A 75 -0.39 -8.27 -9.39
CA GLN A 75 -1.83 -8.13 -9.63
C GLN A 75 -2.18 -6.84 -10.41
N LEU A 76 -1.47 -5.74 -10.16
CA LEU A 76 -1.64 -4.50 -10.93
C LEU A 76 -1.21 -4.68 -12.38
N SER A 77 -0.04 -5.28 -12.61
CA SER A 77 0.46 -5.57 -13.96
C SER A 77 -0.51 -6.46 -14.75
N THR A 78 -1.09 -7.48 -14.10
CA THR A 78 -2.11 -8.33 -14.74
C THR A 78 -3.44 -7.62 -14.97
N ALA A 79 -3.86 -6.72 -14.08
CA ALA A 79 -5.10 -5.96 -14.23
C ALA A 79 -5.03 -4.96 -15.39
N THR A 80 -3.88 -4.32 -15.60
CA THR A 80 -3.65 -3.42 -16.75
C THR A 80 -3.69 -4.18 -18.07
N ALA A 81 -3.17 -5.41 -18.13
CA ALA A 81 -3.17 -6.24 -19.33
C ALA A 81 -4.56 -6.76 -19.74
N ALA A 82 -5.52 -6.81 -18.81
CA ALA A 82 -6.89 -7.28 -19.10
C ALA A 82 -7.83 -6.17 -19.64
N THR A 83 -7.36 -4.93 -19.73
CA THR A 83 -8.16 -3.77 -20.20
C THR A 83 -7.79 -3.33 -21.63
N VAL A 84 -6.92 -4.07 -22.33
CA VAL A 84 -6.45 -3.77 -23.70
C VAL A 84 -6.92 -4.79 -24.73
#